data_AF-A0A959P418-F1
#
_entry.id   AF-A0A959P418-F1
#
_cell.length_a   1.000
_cell.length_b   1.000
_cell.length_c   1.000
_cell.angle_alpha   90.00
_cell.angle_beta   90.00
_cell.angle_gamma   90.00
#
_symmetry.space_group_name_H-M   'P 1'
#
loop_
_entity.id
_entity.type
_entity.pdbx_description
1 polymer ?
#
loop_
_entity_poly.entity_id
_entity_poly.type
_entity_poly.pdbx_seq_one_letter_code
_entity_poly.pdbx_strand_id
1 'polypeptide(L)'
;EFKDMLFGKSVEEREFNDIHAASWNESSCIQENFFLHKVEIDFLEFKSNTSFDLIYFDAFAPEVQPELWTQGFFKHLYNMLSQGGILVTYCAKGYVKRNLKAAGFVVESLPGPPGKREMTRAHKL
;
A
#
# COMPACT_ATOMS: atom_id res chain seq x y z
N GLU A 1 20.06 -4.21 -7.01
CA GLU A 1 18.59 -3.99 -6.96
C GLU A 1 17.87 -4.36 -5.65
N PHE A 2 18.42 -5.14 -4.71
CA PHE A 2 17.87 -5.19 -3.33
C PHE A 2 18.94 -5.10 -2.23
N LYS A 3 20.22 -4.98 -2.61
CA LYS A 3 21.37 -5.06 -1.69
C LYS A 3 21.53 -3.82 -0.80
N ASP A 4 20.98 -2.68 -1.22
CA ASP A 4 21.12 -1.40 -0.52
C ASP A 4 19.92 -1.07 0.38
N MET A 5 18.87 -1.91 0.36
CA MET A 5 17.73 -1.74 1.25
C MET A 5 18.11 -2.08 2.69
N LEU A 6 17.55 -1.33 3.64
CA LEU A 6 17.81 -1.44 5.08
C LEU A 6 17.18 -2.69 5.72
N PHE A 7 17.21 -3.84 5.05
CA PHE A 7 16.68 -5.09 5.59
C PHE A 7 17.45 -5.49 6.86
N GLY A 8 16.76 -5.47 8.00
CA GLY A 8 17.36 -5.79 9.31
C GLY A 8 18.27 -4.71 9.88
N LYS A 9 18.36 -3.52 9.25
CA LYS A 9 19.02 -2.35 9.83
C LYS A 9 17.98 -1.53 10.60
N SER A 10 18.34 -1.06 11.79
CA SER A 10 17.45 -0.23 12.60
C SER A 10 17.23 1.11 11.91
N VAL A 11 15.96 1.54 11.82
CA VAL A 11 15.63 2.96 11.73
C VAL A 11 16.20 3.61 13.00
N GLU A 12 16.66 4.86 12.91
CA GLU A 12 17.04 5.60 14.12
C GLU A 12 15.90 5.51 15.15
N GLU A 13 16.26 5.24 16.42
CA GLU A 13 15.31 4.90 17.47
C GLU A 13 14.28 6.01 17.69
N ARG A 14 14.66 7.25 17.37
CA ARG A 14 13.81 8.44 17.50
C ARG A 14 12.66 8.44 16.49
N GLU A 15 12.90 8.35 15.19
CA GLU A 15 11.82 8.39 14.20
C GLU A 15 10.89 7.21 14.32
N PHE A 16 11.44 6.04 14.67
CA PHE A 16 10.62 4.88 14.99
C PHE A 16 9.64 5.24 16.11
N ASN A 17 10.13 5.78 17.23
CA ASN A 17 9.27 6.18 18.34
C ASN A 17 8.27 7.29 17.96
N ASP A 18 8.69 8.29 17.18
CA ASP A 18 7.83 9.40 16.75
C ASP A 18 6.67 8.92 15.86
N ILE A 19 6.91 8.01 14.91
CA ILE A 19 5.87 7.39 14.08
C ILE A 19 4.85 6.62 14.94
N HIS A 20 5.35 5.85 15.91
CA HIS A 20 4.50 5.04 16.79
C HIS A 20 3.68 5.91 17.73
N ALA A 21 4.28 6.98 18.28
CA ALA A 21 3.64 7.90 19.22
C ALA A 21 2.71 8.93 18.57
N ALA A 22 2.78 9.14 17.26
CA ALA A 22 1.91 10.08 16.54
C ALA A 22 0.42 9.86 16.86
N SER A 23 -0.36 10.92 16.96
CA SER A 23 -1.80 10.81 17.22
C SER A 23 -2.55 10.17 16.05
N TRP A 24 -3.66 9.50 16.35
CA TRP A 24 -4.63 9.08 15.35
C TRP A 24 -5.47 10.27 14.91
N ASN A 25 -5.93 10.24 13.65
CA ASN A 25 -6.83 11.19 13.00
C ASN A 25 -6.31 12.64 12.94
N GLU A 26 -5.01 12.83 13.13
CA GLU A 26 -4.33 14.13 13.06
C GLU A 26 -3.03 14.03 12.27
N SER A 27 -2.59 15.14 11.66
CA SER A 27 -1.31 15.17 10.93
C SER A 27 -0.18 15.49 11.90
N SER A 28 0.86 14.66 11.92
CA SER A 28 2.05 14.82 12.76
C SER A 28 3.29 15.03 11.88
N CYS A 29 4.08 16.06 12.16
CA CYS A 29 5.38 16.26 11.53
C CYS A 29 6.40 15.34 12.20
N ILE A 30 6.98 14.38 11.44
CA ILE A 30 8.01 13.47 11.93
C ILE A 30 9.40 14.03 11.61
N GLN A 31 9.58 14.59 10.41
CA GLN A 31 10.79 15.29 9.97
C GLN A 31 10.43 16.44 9.02
N GLU A 32 11.41 17.28 8.66
CA GLU A 32 11.24 18.50 7.84
C GLU A 32 10.39 18.32 6.57
N ASN A 33 10.41 17.15 5.96
CA ASN A 33 9.63 16.83 4.75
C ASN A 33 8.83 15.52 4.87
N PHE A 34 8.56 15.06 6.10
CA PHE A 34 7.82 13.83 6.35
C PHE A 34 6.71 14.07 7.37
N PHE A 35 5.49 14.07 6.88
CA PHE A 35 4.27 14.16 7.68
C PHE A 35 3.54 12.83 7.66
N LEU A 36 3.08 12.40 8.83
CA LEU A 36 2.32 11.19 9.01
C LEU A 36 0.90 11.53 9.46
N HIS A 37 -0.07 11.00 8.74
CA HIS A 37 -1.47 11.03 9.15
C HIS A 37 -1.95 9.59 9.32
N LYS A 38 -2.18 9.18 10.57
CA LYS A 38 -2.75 7.86 10.89
C LYS A 38 -4.26 8.00 10.99
N VAL A 39 -5.02 7.09 10.41
CA VAL A 39 -6.49 7.12 10.47
C VAL A 39 -6.98 5.86 11.15
N GLU A 40 -7.76 6.01 12.21
CA GLU A 40 -8.36 4.88 12.94
C GLU A 40 -9.79 4.67 12.42
N ILE A 41 -9.94 3.76 11.46
CA ILE A 41 -11.22 3.45 10.82
C ILE A 41 -11.19 2.04 10.25
N ASP A 42 -12.36 1.45 10.03
CA ASP A 42 -12.48 0.31 9.12
C ASP A 42 -12.09 0.75 7.70
N PHE A 43 -11.09 0.08 7.11
CA PHE A 43 -10.58 0.45 5.80
C PHE A 43 -11.63 0.30 4.69
N LEU A 44 -12.65 -0.55 4.89
CA LEU A 44 -13.80 -0.65 3.99
C LEU A 44 -14.63 0.64 3.94
N GLU A 45 -14.65 1.40 5.03
CA GLU A 45 -15.39 2.66 5.17
C GLU A 45 -14.53 3.90 4.88
N PHE A 46 -13.21 3.72 4.72
CA PHE A 46 -12.30 4.83 4.45
C PHE A 46 -12.61 5.51 3.12
N LYS A 47 -12.78 6.84 3.17
CA LYS A 47 -12.97 7.70 2.01
C LYS A 47 -12.02 8.88 2.14
N SER A 48 -11.44 9.27 1.02
CA SER A 48 -10.69 10.51 0.92
C SER A 48 -11.17 11.34 -0.26
N ASN A 49 -11.17 12.66 -0.07
CA ASN A 49 -11.35 13.63 -1.15
C ASN A 49 -10.01 14.01 -1.81
N THR A 50 -8.89 13.47 -1.31
CA THR A 50 -7.56 13.64 -1.89
C THR A 50 -7.20 12.43 -2.73
N SER A 51 -6.47 12.66 -3.81
CA SER A 51 -5.85 11.60 -4.59
C SER A 51 -4.47 11.26 -4.02
N PHE A 52 -4.03 10.02 -4.21
CA PHE A 52 -2.72 9.51 -3.81
C PHE A 52 -1.89 9.12 -5.03
N ASP A 53 -0.58 9.35 -4.98
CA ASP A 53 0.31 8.94 -6.07
C ASP A 53 0.78 7.48 -5.92
N LEU A 54 0.81 6.98 -4.67
CA LEU A 54 1.27 5.64 -4.35
C LEU A 54 0.44 5.02 -3.22
N ILE A 55 0.00 3.79 -3.42
CA ILE A 55 -0.63 2.95 -2.39
C ILE A 55 0.29 1.75 -2.13
N TYR A 56 0.80 1.66 -0.89
CA TYR A 56 1.40 0.44 -0.36
C TYR A 56 0.29 -0.44 0.21
N PHE A 57 -0.16 -1.44 -0.56
CA PHE A 57 -1.26 -2.31 -0.16
C PHE A 57 -0.73 -3.55 0.58
N ASP A 58 -0.65 -3.42 1.90
CA ASP A 58 -0.13 -4.42 2.82
C ASP A 58 -1.20 -4.89 3.82
N ALA A 59 -2.24 -5.54 3.28
CA ALA A 59 -3.26 -6.20 4.07
C ALA A 59 -2.87 -7.65 4.42
N PHE A 60 -3.56 -8.26 5.38
CA PHE A 60 -3.43 -9.69 5.63
C PHE A 60 -3.75 -10.51 4.38
N ALA A 61 -3.23 -11.74 4.35
CA ALA A 61 -3.35 -12.61 3.20
C ALA A 61 -4.81 -12.74 2.76
N PRO A 62 -5.07 -12.93 1.46
CA PRO A 62 -6.44 -12.93 0.95
C PRO A 62 -7.39 -13.99 1.54
N GLU A 63 -6.87 -15.06 2.12
CA GLU A 63 -7.64 -16.07 2.84
C GLU A 63 -8.07 -15.62 4.24
N VAL A 64 -7.37 -14.64 4.82
CA VAL A 64 -7.62 -14.11 6.16
C VAL A 64 -8.59 -12.92 6.11
N GLN A 65 -8.44 -12.04 5.12
CA GLN A 65 -9.28 -10.85 4.94
C GLN A 65 -9.78 -10.70 3.48
N PRO A 66 -10.55 -11.65 2.95
CA PRO A 66 -10.94 -11.71 1.53
C PRO A 66 -11.65 -10.45 1.00
N GLU A 67 -12.38 -9.75 1.86
CA GLU A 67 -13.12 -8.52 1.57
C GLU A 67 -12.25 -7.41 0.98
N LEU A 68 -10.99 -7.30 1.43
CA LEU A 68 -10.01 -6.32 0.96
C LEU A 68 -9.39 -6.70 -0.41
N TRP A 69 -9.65 -7.89 -0.94
CA TRP A 69 -9.05 -8.39 -2.19
C TRP A 69 -10.06 -8.52 -3.33
N THR A 70 -11.26 -7.96 -3.13
CA THR A 70 -12.33 -7.97 -4.13
C THR A 70 -12.08 -6.98 -5.26
N GLN A 71 -12.67 -7.24 -6.43
CA GLN A 71 -12.65 -6.26 -7.53
C GLN A 71 -13.26 -4.92 -7.09
N GLY A 72 -14.36 -4.94 -6.33
CA GLY A 72 -15.03 -3.73 -5.85
C GLY A 72 -14.11 -2.88 -4.98
N PHE A 73 -13.39 -3.51 -4.05
CA PHE A 73 -12.44 -2.80 -3.21
C PHE A 73 -11.24 -2.26 -4.00
N PHE A 74 -10.69 -3.02 -4.96
CA PHE A 74 -9.66 -2.48 -5.85
C PHE A 74 -10.18 -1.34 -6.72
N LYS A 75 -11.46 -1.32 -7.11
CA LYS A 75 -12.03 -0.19 -7.83
C LYS A 75 -12.09 1.06 -6.97
N HIS A 76 -12.41 0.91 -5.68
CA HIS A 76 -12.32 1.98 -4.71
C HIS A 76 -10.90 2.55 -4.64
N LEU A 77 -9.88 1.70 -4.46
CA LEU A 77 -8.47 2.13 -4.44
C LEU A 77 -8.02 2.78 -5.76
N TYR A 78 -8.46 2.27 -6.91
CA TYR A 78 -8.20 2.88 -8.23
C TYR A 78 -8.72 4.32 -8.30
N ASN A 79 -9.89 4.57 -7.73
CA ASN A 79 -10.49 5.90 -7.74
C ASN A 79 -9.75 6.87 -6.81
N MET A 80 -9.14 6.37 -5.73
CA MET A 80 -8.32 7.19 -4.83
C MET A 80 -6.93 7.52 -5.39
N LEU A 81 -6.44 6.83 -6.43
CA LEU A 81 -5.15 7.15 -7.03
C LEU A 81 -5.24 8.34 -7.99
N SER A 82 -4.18 9.13 -8.06
CA SER A 82 -3.94 10.11 -9.13
C SER A 82 -3.75 9.41 -10.48
N GLN A 83 -3.94 10.14 -11.58
CA GLN A 83 -3.53 9.68 -12.90
C GLN A 83 -2.01 9.40 -12.92
N GLY A 84 -1.59 8.22 -13.39
CA GLY A 84 -0.20 7.77 -13.28
C GLY A 84 0.16 7.17 -11.91
N GLY A 85 -0.79 7.10 -10.98
CA GLY A 85 -0.58 6.55 -9.64
C GLY A 85 -0.40 5.03 -9.64
N ILE A 86 0.28 4.55 -8.59
CA ILE A 86 0.72 3.15 -8.50
C ILE A 86 0.15 2.50 -7.23
N LEU A 87 -0.29 1.26 -7.34
CA LEU A 87 -0.50 0.36 -6.22
C LEU A 87 0.53 -0.76 -6.27
N VAL A 88 1.18 -1.04 -5.13
CA VAL A 88 2.09 -2.19 -4.98
C VAL A 88 1.61 -3.08 -3.85
N THR A 89 1.78 -4.39 -4.01
CA THR A 89 1.47 -5.37 -2.96
C THR A 89 2.38 -6.59 -3.05
N TYR A 90 2.66 -7.21 -1.91
CA TYR A 90 3.40 -8.48 -1.86
C TYR A 90 2.62 -9.63 -2.49
N CYS A 91 1.28 -9.52 -2.58
CA CYS A 91 0.44 -10.62 -3.02
C CYS A 91 0.55 -10.84 -4.54
N ALA A 92 0.95 -12.04 -4.93
CA ALA A 92 1.11 -12.45 -6.33
C ALA A 92 0.05 -13.45 -6.81
N LYS A 93 -1.04 -13.65 -6.05
CA LYS A 93 -2.08 -14.63 -6.38
C LYS A 93 -2.80 -14.26 -7.68
N GLY A 94 -3.05 -15.27 -8.52
CA GLY A 94 -3.62 -15.07 -9.85
C GLY A 94 -4.98 -14.36 -9.84
N TYR A 95 -5.86 -14.67 -8.88
CA TYR A 95 -7.17 -14.02 -8.78
C TYR A 95 -7.06 -12.56 -8.34
N VAL A 96 -6.09 -12.22 -7.47
CA VAL A 96 -5.82 -10.83 -7.07
C VAL A 96 -5.39 -10.02 -8.29
N LYS A 97 -4.48 -10.54 -9.11
CA LYS A 97 -4.08 -9.90 -10.38
C LYS A 97 -5.27 -9.73 -11.34
N ARG A 98 -6.19 -10.70 -11.41
CA ARG A 98 -7.42 -10.58 -12.21
C ARG A 98 -8.35 -9.50 -11.68
N ASN A 99 -8.56 -9.43 -10.36
CA ASN A 99 -9.41 -8.42 -9.73
C ASN A 99 -8.84 -7.00 -9.91
N LEU A 100 -7.52 -6.82 -9.79
CA LEU A 100 -6.85 -5.56 -10.10
C LEU A 100 -7.08 -5.14 -11.56
N LYS A 101 -6.89 -6.05 -12.52
CA LYS A 101 -7.19 -5.78 -13.94
C LYS A 101 -8.65 -5.41 -14.16
N ALA A 102 -9.58 -6.14 -13.53
CA ALA A 102 -11.01 -5.89 -13.62
C ALA A 102 -11.45 -4.57 -12.95
N ALA A 103 -10.65 -4.03 -12.02
CA ALA A 103 -10.86 -2.70 -11.44
C ALA A 103 -10.37 -1.56 -12.37
N GLY A 104 -9.56 -1.88 -13.38
CA GLY A 104 -9.04 -0.93 -14.37
C GLY A 104 -7.52 -0.75 -14.34
N PHE A 105 -6.80 -1.45 -13.46
CA PHE A 105 -5.35 -1.33 -13.39
C PHE A 105 -4.64 -2.03 -14.55
N VAL A 106 -3.54 -1.45 -14.99
CA VAL A 106 -2.52 -2.17 -15.77
C VAL A 106 -1.59 -2.88 -14.80
N VAL A 107 -1.65 -4.21 -14.78
CA VAL A 107 -0.95 -5.04 -13.79
C VAL A 107 0.31 -5.65 -14.40
N GLU A 108 1.43 -5.45 -13.72
CA GLU A 108 2.70 -6.09 -13.99
C GLU A 108 3.16 -6.94 -12.80
N SER A 109 4.04 -7.90 -13.08
CA SER A 109 4.64 -8.73 -12.05
C SER A 109 6.13 -8.47 -11.97
N LEU A 110 6.61 -8.26 -10.75
CA LEU A 110 8.01 -7.94 -10.48
C LEU A 110 8.68 -9.07 -9.70
N PRO A 111 10.00 -9.24 -9.82
CA PRO A 111 10.75 -10.12 -8.94
C PRO A 111 10.49 -9.74 -7.48
N GLY A 112 10.21 -10.74 -6.65
CA GLY A 112 10.05 -10.51 -5.21
C GLY A 112 11.38 -10.27 -4.50
N PRO A 113 11.35 -9.74 -3.26
CA PRO A 113 12.54 -9.67 -2.41
C PRO A 113 13.05 -11.09 -2.06
N PRO A 114 14.27 -11.23 -1.49
CA PRO A 114 14.81 -12.53 -1.10
C PRO A 114 13.79 -13.39 -0.32
N GLY A 115 13.56 -14.61 -0.79
CA GLY A 115 12.57 -15.53 -0.21
C GLY A 115 11.16 -15.44 -0.81
N LYS A 116 10.86 -14.46 -1.67
CA LYS A 116 9.62 -14.39 -2.44
C LYS A 116 9.89 -14.40 -3.95
N ARG A 117 9.13 -15.21 -4.69
CA ARG A 117 9.29 -15.34 -6.14
C ARG A 117 8.87 -14.08 -6.89
N GLU A 118 7.78 -13.45 -6.46
CA GLU A 118 7.10 -12.42 -7.25
C GLU A 118 6.32 -11.47 -6.33
N MET A 119 6.17 -10.22 -6.74
CA MET A 119 5.25 -9.23 -6.18
C MET A 119 4.44 -8.56 -7.30
N THR A 120 3.37 -7.86 -6.96
CA THR A 120 2.47 -7.23 -7.93
C THR A 120 2.60 -5.70 -7.88
N ARG A 121 2.72 -5.07 -9.06
CA ARG A 121 2.59 -3.62 -9.24
C ARG A 121 1.45 -3.34 -10.23
N ALA A 122 0.64 -2.33 -9.94
CA ALA A 122 -0.58 -2.01 -10.65
C ALA A 122 -0.65 -0.50 -10.91
N HIS A 123 -0.80 -0.11 -12.17
CA HIS A 123 -0.79 1.30 -12.61
C HIS A 123 -2.19 1.78 -12.96
N LYS A 124 -2.48 3.03 -12.56
CA LYS A 124 -3.58 3.82 -13.10
C LYS A 124 -3.08 4.62 -14.30
N LEU A 125 -3.39 4.13 -15.50
CA LEU A 125 -3.12 4.81 -16.77
C LEU A 125 -4.35 5.57 -17.29
#